data_AF-A0A2N0MNU5-F1
#
_entry.id   AF-A0A2N0MNU5-F1
#
_cell.length_a   1.000
_cell.length_b   1.000
_cell.length_c   1.000
_cell.angle_alpha   90.00
_cell.angle_beta   90.00
_cell.angle_gamma   90.00
#
_symmetry.space_group_name_H-M   'P 1'
#
loop_
_entity.id
_entity.type
_entity.pdbx_description
1 polymer ?
#
loop_
_entity_poly.entity_id
_entity_poly.type
_entity_poly.pdbx_seq_one_letter_code
_entity_poly.pdbx_strand_id
1 'polypeptide(L)' 'AVADREDFFALVRAGFSAPRKTLRNSLSHGLGVPGALVGQLLEGMDLDGRRRAETLTLDEWAAVYHGWETLRTSAAG' A
#
# COMPACT_ATOMS: atom_id res chain seq x y z
N ALA A 1 -13.94 -6.57 -5.70
CA ALA A 1 -13.54 -7.81 -5.03
C ALA A 1 -12.05 -7.96 -5.21
N VAL A 2 -11.30 -8.25 -4.15
CA VAL A 2 -9.85 -8.47 -4.23
C VAL A 2 -9.62 -9.79 -4.98
N ALA A 3 -8.87 -9.76 -6.09
CA ALA A 3 -8.64 -10.93 -6.93
C ALA A 3 -7.82 -12.03 -6.23
N ASP A 4 -7.00 -11.66 -5.24
CA ASP A 4 -6.32 -12.60 -4.35
C ASP A 4 -6.28 -12.10 -2.90
N ARG A 5 -7.04 -12.76 -2.02
CA ARG A 5 -7.20 -12.37 -0.60
C ARG A 5 -5.87 -12.46 0.16
N GLU A 6 -4.96 -13.35 -0.25
CA GLU A 6 -3.66 -13.52 0.40
C GLU A 6 -2.76 -12.32 0.11
N ASP A 7 -2.72 -11.86 -1.14
CA ASP A 7 -1.96 -10.68 -1.56
C ASP A 7 -2.49 -9.41 -0.87
N PHE A 8 -3.81 -9.28 -0.70
CA PHE A 8 -4.38 -8.17 0.07
C PHE A 8 -3.90 -8.15 1.52
N PHE A 9 -3.99 -9.29 2.21
CA PHE A 9 -3.49 -9.35 3.58
C PHE A 9 -1.97 -9.18 3.65
N ALA A 10 -1.21 -9.60 2.64
CA ALA A 10 0.22 -9.35 2.57
C ALA A 10 0.52 -7.85 2.51
N LEU A 11 -0.22 -7.10 1.69
CA LEU A 11 -0.11 -5.64 1.61
C LEU A 11 -0.51 -4.95 2.93
N VAL A 12 -1.60 -5.38 3.56
CA VAL A 12 -2.01 -4.85 4.88
C VAL A 12 -0.91 -5.12 5.91
N ARG A 13 -0.38 -6.35 5.97
CA ARG A 13 0.74 -6.71 6.87
C ARG A 13 1.99 -5.85 6.60
N ALA A 14 2.31 -5.57 5.33
CA ALA A 14 3.40 -4.66 4.98
C ALA A 14 3.18 -3.26 5.56
N GLY A 15 1.94 -2.76 5.51
CA GLY A 15 1.54 -1.50 6.13
C GLY A 15 1.76 -1.44 7.65
N PHE A 16 1.64 -2.56 8.35
CA PHE A 16 1.85 -2.68 9.80
C PHE A 16 3.25 -3.17 10.20
N SER A 17 4.15 -3.42 9.24
CA SER A 17 5.46 -4.03 9.49
C SER A 17 6.44 -3.14 10.27
N ALA A 18 6.20 -1.82 10.32
CA ALA A 18 7.08 -0.87 10.97
C ALA A 18 6.31 0.09 11.92
N PRO A 19 6.18 -0.28 13.21
CA PRO A 19 5.46 0.54 14.18
C PRO A 19 6.00 1.98 14.24
N ARG A 20 5.07 2.95 14.28
CA ARG A 20 5.32 4.41 14.33
C ARG A 20 5.86 5.04 13.05
N LYS A 21 6.18 4.27 12.00
CA LYS A 21 6.51 4.86 10.70
C LYS A 21 5.23 5.34 10.01
N THR A 22 5.40 6.28 9.08
CA THR A 22 4.33 6.71 8.19
C THR A 22 3.91 5.55 7.27
N LEU A 23 2.70 5.61 6.71
CA LEU A 23 2.14 4.62 5.80
C LEU A 23 3.07 4.40 4.61
N ARG A 24 3.55 5.51 3.99
CA ARG A 24 4.51 5.46 2.89
C ARG A 24 5.77 4.66 3.25
N ASN A 25 6.33 4.93 4.43
CA ASN A 25 7.58 4.28 4.86
C ASN A 25 7.36 2.82 5.28
N SER A 26 6.18 2.50 5.84
CA SER A 26 5.84 1.14 6.24
C SER A 26 5.61 0.26 5.02
N LEU A 27 4.80 0.73 4.05
CA LEU A 27 4.59 0.03 2.78
C LEU A 27 5.86 -0.10 1.95
N SER A 28 6.66 0.95 1.84
CA SER A 28 7.95 0.89 1.13
C SER A 28 8.87 -0.18 1.73
N HIS A 29 8.95 -0.25 3.06
CA HIS A 29 9.74 -1.26 3.74
C HIS A 29 9.17 -2.67 3.57
N GLY A 30 7.86 -2.85 3.81
CA GLY A 30 7.22 -4.16 3.80
C GLY A 30 7.02 -4.77 2.40
N LEU A 31 6.89 -3.94 1.36
CA LEU A 31 6.80 -4.37 -0.04
C LEU A 31 8.18 -4.41 -0.74
N GLY A 32 9.23 -3.89 -0.10
CA GLY A 32 10.58 -3.86 -0.68
C GLY A 32 10.72 -2.95 -1.91
N VAL A 33 9.94 -1.87 -1.98
CA VAL A 33 9.93 -0.94 -3.13
C VAL A 33 10.32 0.49 -2.74
N PRO A 34 10.78 1.31 -3.71
CA PRO A 34 11.13 2.70 -3.44
C PRO A 34 9.96 3.49 -2.84
N GLY A 35 10.22 4.27 -1.80
CA GLY A 35 9.19 5.10 -1.18
C GLY A 35 8.58 6.14 -2.12
N ALA A 36 9.29 6.54 -3.19
CA ALA A 36 8.74 7.42 -4.23
C ALA A 36 7.57 6.75 -4.96
N LEU A 37 7.69 5.46 -5.29
CA LEU A 37 6.63 4.68 -5.94
C LEU A 37 5.40 4.56 -5.03
N VAL A 38 5.62 4.28 -3.74
CA VAL A 38 4.54 4.24 -2.76
C VAL A 38 3.90 5.63 -2.58
N GLY A 39 4.70 6.70 -2.60
CA GLY A 39 4.20 8.07 -2.54
C GLY A 39 3.25 8.37 -3.69
N GLN A 40 3.66 8.11 -4.92
CA GLN A 40 2.84 8.31 -6.13
C GLN A 40 1.56 7.47 -6.10
N LEU A 41 1.66 6.21 -5.65
CA LEU A 41 0.49 5.34 -5.49
C LEU A 41 -0.55 5.94 -4.54
N LEU A 42 -0.11 6.41 -3.36
CA LEU A 42 -0.99 6.98 -2.34
C LEU A 42 -1.57 8.33 -2.77
N GLU A 43 -0.74 9.19 -3.38
CA GLU A 43 -1.16 10.48 -3.93
C GLU A 43 -2.23 10.30 -5.03
N GLY A 44 -2.09 9.30 -5.89
CA GLY A 44 -3.09 8.96 -6.92
C GLY A 44 -4.46 8.53 -6.37
N MET A 45 -4.54 8.28 -5.06
CA MET A 45 -5.77 7.90 -4.34
C MET A 45 -6.20 8.95 -3.32
N ASP A 46 -5.58 10.14 -3.33
CA ASP A 46 -5.79 11.21 -2.35
C ASP A 46 -5.52 10.78 -0.90
N LEU A 47 -4.55 9.87 -0.70
CA LEU A 47 -4.14 9.39 0.62
C LEU A 47 -2.85 10.08 1.09
N ASP A 48 -2.92 10.75 2.24
CA ASP A 48 -1.73 11.31 2.89
C ASP A 48 -0.79 10.20 3.37
N GLY A 49 0.34 10.01 2.67
CA GLY A 49 1.35 9.02 3.01
C GLY A 49 2.04 9.22 4.37
N ARG A 50 1.81 10.35 5.06
CA ARG A 50 2.27 10.62 6.44
C ARG A 50 1.37 10.00 7.50
N ARG A 51 0.14 9.58 7.15
CA ARG A 51 -0.77 8.85 8.04
C ARG A 51 -0.11 7.57 8.57
N ARG A 52 -0.66 7.01 9.64
CA ARG A 52 -0.29 5.66 10.11
C ARG A 52 -1.23 4.62 9.52
N ALA A 53 -0.74 3.40 9.36
CA ALA A 53 -1.52 2.28 8.83
C ALA A 53 -2.82 2.03 9.61
N GLU A 54 -2.80 2.18 10.93
CA GLU A 54 -3.98 2.05 11.80
C GLU A 54 -5.08 3.08 11.53
N THR A 55 -4.79 4.16 10.82
CA THR A 55 -5.78 5.20 10.50
C THR A 55 -6.55 4.91 9.22
N LEU A 56 -6.16 3.90 8.44
CA LEU A 56 -6.82 3.58 7.18
C LEU A 56 -8.09 2.76 7.42
N THR A 57 -9.15 3.11 6.71
CA THR A 57 -10.37 2.29 6.64
C THR A 57 -10.15 1.06 5.76
N LEU A 58 -11.06 0.09 5.83
CA LEU A 58 -11.00 -1.09 4.97
C LEU A 58 -11.12 -0.73 3.48
N ASP A 59 -11.93 0.27 3.15
CA ASP A 59 -12.11 0.74 1.76
C ASP A 59 -10.84 1.43 1.24
N GLU A 60 -10.17 2.22 2.08
CA GLU A 60 -8.86 2.80 1.74
C GLU A 60 -7.80 1.70 1.53
N TRP A 61 -7.79 0.66 2.36
CA TRP A 61 -6.92 -0.51 2.14
C TRP A 61 -7.21 -1.21 0.82
N ALA A 62 -8.49 -1.38 0.47
CA ALA A 62 -8.88 -1.98 -0.80
C ALA A 62 -8.42 -1.12 -1.99
N ALA A 63 -8.55 0.20 -1.90
CA ALA A 63 -8.05 1.13 -2.92
C ALA A 63 -6.53 1.00 -3.11
N VAL A 64 -5.76 1.03 -2.01
CA VAL A 64 -4.29 0.84 -2.03
C VAL A 64 -3.91 -0.48 -2.69
N TYR A 65 -4.62 -1.56 -2.35
CA TYR A 65 -4.40 -2.88 -2.97
C TYR A 65 -4.64 -2.85 -4.49
N HIS A 66 -5.76 -2.28 -4.94
CA HIS A 66 -6.09 -2.25 -6.37
C HIS A 66 -5.08 -1.43 -7.20
N GLY A 67 -4.62 -0.29 -6.68
CA GLY A 67 -3.58 0.47 -7.38
C GLY A 67 -2.23 -0.25 -7.36
N TRP A 68 -1.89 -0.93 -6.26
CA TRP A 68 -0.68 -1.74 -6.18
C TRP A 68 -0.70 -2.91 -7.18
N GLU A 69 -1.82 -3.62 -7.30
CA GLU A 69 -2.01 -4.70 -8.27
C GLU A 69 -1.86 -4.21 -9.70
N THR A 70 -2.43 -3.05 -10.02
CA THR A 70 -2.31 -2.41 -11.35
C THR A 70 -0.85 -2.09 -11.69
N LEU A 71 -0.08 -1.54 -10.74
CA LEU A 71 1.34 -1.26 -10.92
C LEU A 71 2.17 -2.54 -11.12
N ARG A 72 1.90 -3.59 -10.32
CA ARG A 72 2.62 -4.88 -10.40
C ARG A 72 2.40 -5.56 -11.75
N THR A 73 1.17 -5.57 -12.26
CA THR A 73 0.85 -6.20 -13.55
C THR A 73 1.44 -5.41 -14.72
N SER A 74 1.46 -4.08 -14.65
CA SER A 74 2.04 -3.22 -15.70
C SER A 74 3.56 -3.34 -15.81
N ALA A 75 4.25 -3.73 -14.72
CA ALA A 75 5.70 -3.97 -14.71
C ALA A 75 6.08 -5.40 -15.15
N ALA A 76 5.10 -6.31 -15.25
CA ALA A 76 5.31 -7.70 -15.63
C ALA A 76 5.05 -7.97 -17.13
N GLY A 77 4.65 -6.95 -17.89
CA GLY A 77 4.50 -6.98 -19.35
C GLY A 77 5.55 -6.12 -20.03
#